data_AF-A0A935KDU2-F1
#
_entry.id   AF-A0A935KDU2-F1
#
_cell.length_a   1.000
_cell.length_b   1.000
_cell.length_c   1.000
_cell.angle_alpha   90.00
_cell.angle_beta   90.00
_cell.angle_gamma   90.00
#
_symmetry.space_group_name_H-M   'P 1'
#
loop_
_entity.id
_entity.type
_entity.pdbx_description
1 polymer ?
#
loop_
_entity_poly.entity_id
_entity_poly.type
_entity_poly.pdbx_seq_one_letter_code
_entity_poly.pdbx_strand_id
1 'polypeptide(L)'
;MNASVWYAVAALVFATGAAAADFGTPGGPQPPNVDAIADVLRQDPYDLELLISYGTSKGGSAGHLALAIRDQAPGDDLVYSANFYADRKAEHEEHFYTDELMVRIPKKEYLFGTTSSLGGKASFGLDFGEIYKRSVIGVRVYGVSPAEKVALTDYFKRINDDYRTRVRNTEYHDGEVKYDYLRLNCAKTIGSGFKYGAGYKDLDVASATMLRGRRLVAAANANVPTEMAMKLLEQWHARGFRMDVVLYRKVAGSAYVDPHEDEKVAFKDLPNRFPSVLSRDFRKEQGRYEDVDNLHAMYVLYNLARYSVRVDDATKLLEIEKTRSPMAYPEAAELAARAAQSDSENYGRRSSFRPQGTGVEEP
;
A
#
# COMPACT_ATOMS: atom_id res chain seq x y z
N MET A 1 2.74 38.67 15.27
CA MET A 1 3.13 37.80 16.40
C MET A 1 2.08 36.72 16.54
N ASN A 2 2.25 35.58 15.88
CA ASN A 2 1.34 34.44 16.01
C ASN A 2 2.12 33.30 16.65
N ALA A 3 1.70 32.94 17.85
CA ALA A 3 2.33 31.92 18.69
C ALA A 3 2.18 30.54 18.03
N SER A 4 3.33 29.96 17.66
CA SER A 4 3.44 28.57 17.26
C SER A 4 3.23 27.70 18.50
N VAL A 5 2.10 27.01 18.58
CA VAL A 5 1.84 26.02 19.64
C VAL A 5 2.59 24.75 19.28
N TRP A 6 3.72 24.53 19.95
CA TRP A 6 4.45 23.27 19.94
C TRP A 6 3.82 22.33 20.96
N TYR A 7 3.17 21.25 20.52
CA TYR A 7 2.80 20.16 21.42
C TYR A 7 4.00 19.22 21.59
N ALA A 8 4.76 19.41 22.66
CA ALA A 8 5.73 18.42 23.12
C ALA A 8 4.97 17.34 23.92
N VAL A 9 4.81 16.15 23.34
CA VAL A 9 4.32 14.97 24.07
C VAL A 9 5.52 14.37 24.80
N ALA A 10 5.64 14.63 26.10
CA ALA A 10 6.60 13.96 26.97
C ALA A 10 5.95 12.71 27.56
N ALA A 11 6.32 11.53 27.07
CA ALA A 11 5.94 10.24 27.68
C ALA A 11 7.15 9.64 28.41
N LEU A 12 7.03 9.44 29.73
CA LEU A 12 7.96 8.62 30.51
C LEU A 12 7.76 7.15 30.14
N VAL A 13 8.80 6.50 29.62
CA VAL A 13 8.78 5.06 29.29
C VAL A 13 9.65 4.29 30.27
N PHE A 14 9.03 3.40 31.04
CA PHE A 14 9.72 2.25 31.64
C PHE A 14 9.60 1.08 30.65
N ALA A 15 10.68 0.75 29.94
CA ALA A 15 10.74 -0.42 29.08
C ALA A 15 11.36 -1.60 29.84
N THR A 16 10.59 -2.66 30.06
CA THR A 16 11.08 -3.96 30.54
C THR A 16 11.73 -4.71 29.37
N GLY A 17 12.95 -5.22 29.55
CA GLY A 17 13.78 -5.78 28.46
C GLY A 17 13.19 -6.95 27.67
N ALA A 18 12.17 -7.64 28.19
CA ALA A 18 11.44 -8.69 27.46
C ALA A 18 10.54 -8.12 26.35
N ALA A 19 9.94 -6.95 26.54
CA ALA A 19 9.09 -6.31 25.54
C ALA A 19 9.87 -5.85 24.29
N ALA A 20 11.19 -5.64 24.41
CA ALA A 20 12.03 -5.26 23.29
C ALA A 20 12.38 -6.44 22.35
N ALA A 21 12.42 -7.67 22.88
CA ALA A 21 12.78 -8.86 22.09
C ALA A 21 11.65 -9.33 21.18
N ASP A 22 10.40 -9.14 21.59
CA ASP A 22 9.20 -9.57 20.86
C ASP A 22 8.63 -8.48 19.93
N PHE A 23 9.23 -7.27 19.90
CA PHE A 23 8.73 -6.18 19.06
C PHE A 23 8.80 -6.51 17.57
N GLY A 24 7.70 -6.28 16.86
CA GLY A 24 7.60 -6.59 15.44
C GLY A 24 7.49 -8.08 15.13
N THR A 25 6.86 -8.83 16.05
CA THR A 25 6.40 -10.20 15.87
C THR A 25 4.87 -10.29 16.08
N PRO A 26 4.18 -11.29 15.51
CA PRO A 26 2.77 -11.54 15.80
C PRO A 26 2.55 -11.81 17.28
N GLY A 27 1.57 -11.15 17.88
CA GLY A 27 1.26 -11.20 19.32
C GLY A 27 2.20 -10.37 20.20
N GLY A 28 3.29 -9.83 19.65
CA GLY A 28 4.22 -8.96 20.37
C GLY A 28 3.66 -7.58 20.71
N PRO A 29 4.41 -6.73 21.42
CA PRO A 29 3.99 -5.38 21.76
C PRO A 29 3.87 -4.49 20.51
N GLN A 30 2.81 -3.68 20.48
CA GLN A 30 2.61 -2.61 19.48
C GLN A 30 3.31 -1.33 19.93
N PRO A 31 3.54 -0.35 19.02
CA PRO A 31 4.00 0.97 19.43
C PRO A 31 3.01 1.57 20.45
N PRO A 32 3.45 2.00 21.64
CA PRO A 32 2.52 2.44 22.70
C PRO A 32 1.64 3.64 22.35
N ASN A 33 2.00 4.41 21.32
CA ASN A 33 1.36 5.67 20.95
C ASN A 33 0.67 5.62 19.57
N VAL A 34 0.23 4.45 19.10
CA VAL A 34 -0.51 4.33 17.82
C VAL A 34 -1.68 5.31 17.76
N ASP A 35 -2.51 5.37 18.80
CA ASP A 35 -3.68 6.25 18.82
C ASP A 35 -3.30 7.73 18.71
N ALA A 36 -2.26 8.16 19.42
CA ALA A 36 -1.80 9.55 19.39
C ALA A 36 -1.31 9.96 17.99
N ILE A 37 -0.57 9.09 17.30
CA ILE A 37 -0.10 9.37 15.93
C ILE A 37 -1.26 9.32 14.93
N ALA A 38 -2.18 8.36 15.09
CA ALA A 38 -3.39 8.32 14.27
C ALA A 38 -4.22 9.60 14.42
N ASP A 39 -4.41 10.10 15.64
CA ASP A 39 -5.15 11.33 15.91
C ASP A 39 -4.50 12.55 15.24
N VAL A 40 -3.16 12.67 15.31
CA VAL A 40 -2.43 13.75 14.62
C VAL A 40 -2.62 13.67 13.10
N LEU A 41 -2.44 12.50 12.50
CA LEU A 41 -2.63 12.32 11.05
C LEU A 41 -4.07 12.59 10.60
N ARG A 42 -5.04 12.32 11.48
CA ARG A 42 -6.48 12.54 11.25
C ARG A 42 -6.93 13.98 11.44
N GLN A 43 -6.08 14.88 11.95
CA GLN A 43 -6.37 16.32 11.95
C GLN A 43 -6.56 16.85 10.53
N ASP A 44 -5.89 16.25 9.55
CA ASP A 44 -6.15 16.51 8.13
C ASP A 44 -7.44 15.79 7.69
N PRO A 45 -8.39 16.48 7.04
CA PRO A 45 -9.72 15.94 6.71
C PRO A 45 -9.74 15.21 5.36
N TYR A 46 -8.83 14.23 5.16
CA TYR A 46 -8.85 13.38 3.96
C TYR A 46 -10.06 12.46 3.97
N ASP A 47 -10.50 11.98 2.81
CA ASP A 47 -11.67 11.10 2.68
C ASP A 47 -11.30 9.64 2.41
N LEU A 48 -10.26 9.45 1.61
CA LEU A 48 -9.70 8.16 1.23
C LEU A 48 -8.20 8.18 1.42
N GLU A 49 -7.61 7.00 1.61
CA GLU A 49 -6.17 6.83 1.51
C GLU A 49 -5.83 5.55 0.76
N LEU A 50 -5.21 5.69 -0.42
CA LEU A 50 -4.69 4.56 -1.17
C LEU A 50 -3.35 4.15 -0.58
N LEU A 51 -3.28 2.93 -0.07
CA LEU A 51 -2.13 2.36 0.59
C LEU A 51 -1.37 1.48 -0.42
N ILE A 52 -0.18 1.94 -0.79
CA ILE A 52 0.74 1.24 -1.69
C ILE A 52 1.83 0.63 -0.82
N SER A 53 1.67 -0.65 -0.51
CA SER A 53 2.61 -1.40 0.29
C SER A 53 3.76 -1.90 -0.59
N TYR A 54 5.01 -1.65 -0.20
CA TYR A 54 6.19 -1.96 -1.01
C TYR A 54 7.39 -2.50 -0.22
N GLY A 55 8.11 -3.39 -0.87
CA GLY A 55 9.15 -4.22 -0.27
C GLY A 55 9.05 -5.64 -0.83
N THR A 56 10.17 -6.34 -0.87
CA THR A 56 10.28 -7.63 -1.55
C THR A 56 10.07 -8.76 -0.54
N SER A 57 9.02 -9.57 -0.70
CA SER A 57 9.03 -10.96 -0.21
C SER A 57 9.84 -11.82 -1.16
N LYS A 58 10.43 -12.94 -0.73
CA LYS A 58 11.22 -13.81 -1.62
C LYS A 58 10.38 -14.49 -2.71
N GLY A 59 9.07 -14.63 -2.51
CA GLY A 59 8.08 -14.98 -3.54
C GLY A 59 7.75 -13.86 -4.52
N GLY A 60 8.27 -12.65 -4.26
CA GLY A 60 8.08 -11.50 -5.09
C GLY A 60 6.72 -10.86 -4.90
N SER A 61 6.69 -9.62 -4.41
CA SER A 61 5.50 -8.79 -4.43
C SER A 61 5.82 -7.56 -5.26
N ALA A 62 5.02 -7.31 -6.30
CA ALA A 62 5.04 -6.08 -7.08
C ALA A 62 4.37 -4.93 -6.30
N GLY A 63 4.51 -4.95 -4.98
CA GLY A 63 3.69 -4.22 -4.04
C GLY A 63 2.30 -4.81 -3.86
N HIS A 64 1.54 -4.16 -3.00
CA HIS A 64 0.15 -4.48 -2.70
C HIS A 64 -0.65 -3.18 -2.59
N LEU A 65 -1.86 -3.15 -3.17
CA LEU A 65 -2.77 -2.02 -3.02
C LEU A 65 -3.88 -2.36 -2.03
N ALA A 66 -4.13 -1.43 -1.13
CA ALA A 66 -5.30 -1.40 -0.27
C ALA A 66 -5.90 0.01 -0.27
N LEU A 67 -7.16 0.13 0.12
CA LEU A 67 -7.85 1.42 0.22
C LEU A 67 -8.42 1.61 1.62
N ALA A 68 -7.95 2.61 2.33
CA ALA A 68 -8.60 3.07 3.55
C ALA A 68 -9.75 4.02 3.19
N ILE A 69 -10.93 3.75 3.72
CA ILE A 69 -12.08 4.65 3.64
C ILE A 69 -12.32 5.22 5.04
N ARG A 70 -12.33 6.55 5.12
CA ARG A 70 -12.37 7.25 6.40
C ARG A 70 -13.70 7.10 7.13
N ASP A 71 -13.60 7.07 8.47
CA ASP A 71 -14.71 7.10 9.44
C ASP A 71 -15.68 5.91 9.31
N GLN A 72 -15.17 4.77 8.89
CA GLN A 72 -15.94 3.52 8.84
C GLN A 72 -15.73 2.62 10.07
N ALA A 73 -14.82 3.00 10.97
CA ALA A 73 -14.64 2.40 12.29
C ALA A 73 -14.59 3.48 13.37
N PRO A 74 -15.02 3.21 14.61
CA PRO A 74 -14.94 4.19 15.70
C PRO A 74 -13.51 4.68 15.92
N GLY A 75 -13.26 5.97 15.61
CA GLY A 75 -11.94 6.58 15.76
C GLY A 75 -10.86 6.08 14.80
N ASP A 76 -11.23 5.40 13.71
CA ASP A 76 -10.28 4.86 12.73
C ASP A 76 -10.90 4.78 11.32
N ASP A 77 -10.07 4.45 10.34
CA ASP A 77 -10.49 4.13 8.98
C ASP A 77 -10.62 2.61 8.81
N LEU A 78 -11.42 2.15 7.85
CA LEU A 78 -11.40 0.75 7.44
C LEU A 78 -10.60 0.58 6.16
N VAL A 79 -9.63 -0.32 6.19
CA VAL A 79 -8.79 -0.70 5.06
C VAL A 79 -9.40 -1.89 4.34
N TYR A 80 -9.62 -1.74 3.05
CA TYR A 80 -10.05 -2.78 2.13
C TYR A 80 -8.85 -3.29 1.33
N SER A 81 -8.56 -4.57 1.46
CA SER A 81 -7.35 -5.21 0.92
C SER A 81 -7.72 -6.52 0.23
N ALA A 82 -7.17 -6.79 -0.95
CA ALA A 82 -7.38 -8.10 -1.57
C ALA A 82 -6.57 -9.18 -0.85
N ASN A 83 -7.23 -10.24 -0.44
CA ASN A 83 -6.64 -11.37 0.25
C ASN A 83 -5.92 -12.29 -0.74
N PHE A 84 -4.60 -12.34 -0.65
CA PHE A 84 -3.75 -13.18 -1.49
C PHE A 84 -4.11 -14.68 -1.36
N TYR A 85 -4.51 -15.11 -0.17
CA TYR A 85 -4.79 -16.51 0.14
C TYR A 85 -6.20 -16.95 -0.25
N ALA A 86 -7.06 -16.03 -0.69
CA ALA A 86 -8.40 -16.33 -1.21
C ALA A 86 -8.37 -16.90 -2.65
N ASP A 87 -7.40 -17.76 -2.98
CA ASP A 87 -7.18 -18.37 -4.31
C ASP A 87 -7.76 -19.79 -4.45
N ARG A 88 -8.36 -20.31 -3.36
CA ARG A 88 -8.97 -21.65 -3.22
C ARG A 88 -7.95 -22.79 -3.32
N LYS A 89 -6.69 -22.57 -2.94
CA LYS A 89 -5.72 -23.66 -2.75
C LYS A 89 -5.92 -24.34 -1.40
N ALA A 90 -5.85 -25.66 -1.39
CA ALA A 90 -6.07 -26.45 -0.17
C ALA A 90 -5.03 -26.13 0.91
N GLU A 91 -3.77 -25.89 0.51
CA GLU A 91 -2.69 -25.51 1.42
C GLU A 91 -2.97 -24.16 2.10
N HIS A 92 -3.67 -23.26 1.41
CA HIS A 92 -4.03 -21.96 1.97
C HIS A 92 -5.21 -22.04 2.94
N GLU A 93 -6.20 -22.88 2.67
CA GLU A 93 -7.37 -23.05 3.53
C GLU A 93 -7.01 -23.58 4.93
N GLU A 94 -5.95 -24.39 5.03
CA GLU A 94 -5.48 -24.94 6.31
C GLU A 94 -4.91 -23.86 7.24
N HIS A 95 -4.08 -22.95 6.71
CA HIS A 95 -3.25 -22.06 7.52
C HIS A 95 -3.63 -20.59 7.45
N PHE A 96 -4.40 -20.18 6.44
CA PHE A 96 -4.68 -18.77 6.18
C PHE A 96 -6.17 -18.44 6.22
N TYR A 97 -6.46 -17.17 6.47
CA TYR A 97 -7.79 -16.62 6.38
C TYR A 97 -8.20 -16.61 4.91
N THR A 98 -9.31 -17.29 4.57
CA THR A 98 -9.77 -17.41 3.17
C THR A 98 -11.27 -17.14 3.01
N ASP A 99 -11.94 -16.65 4.06
CA ASP A 99 -13.39 -16.45 4.09
C ASP A 99 -13.83 -15.33 3.14
N GLU A 100 -13.00 -14.30 2.97
CA GLU A 100 -13.28 -13.13 2.14
C GLU A 100 -12.13 -12.84 1.16
N LEU A 101 -12.49 -12.41 -0.05
CA LEU A 101 -11.55 -11.97 -1.08
C LEU A 101 -11.08 -10.53 -0.85
N MET A 102 -11.97 -9.66 -0.38
CA MET A 102 -11.69 -8.30 0.06
C MET A 102 -11.78 -8.26 1.58
N VAL A 103 -10.63 -8.39 2.23
CA VAL A 103 -10.46 -8.26 3.67
C VAL A 103 -10.73 -6.82 4.10
N ARG A 104 -11.32 -6.66 5.28
CA ARG A 104 -11.64 -5.36 5.87
C ARG A 104 -11.26 -5.31 7.34
N ILE A 105 -10.28 -4.49 7.70
CA ILE A 105 -9.81 -4.29 9.08
C ILE A 105 -9.54 -2.80 9.38
N PRO A 106 -9.43 -2.39 10.65
CA PRO A 106 -9.04 -1.04 11.02
C PRO A 106 -7.65 -0.65 10.47
N LYS A 107 -7.46 0.61 10.07
CA LYS A 107 -6.18 1.08 9.50
C LYS A 107 -5.04 1.00 10.51
N LYS A 108 -5.29 1.27 11.79
CA LYS A 108 -4.28 1.08 12.85
C LYS A 108 -3.81 -0.37 12.93
N GLU A 109 -4.73 -1.33 12.80
CA GLU A 109 -4.42 -2.76 12.75
C GLU A 109 -3.62 -3.09 11.47
N TYR A 110 -4.08 -2.62 10.31
CA TYR A 110 -3.42 -2.85 9.03
C TYR A 110 -1.96 -2.39 9.02
N LEU A 111 -1.70 -1.17 9.50
CA LEU A 111 -0.37 -0.59 9.51
C LEU A 111 0.48 -1.12 10.67
N PHE A 112 -0.03 -1.07 11.90
CA PHE A 112 0.78 -1.17 13.13
C PHE A 112 0.42 -2.35 14.03
N GLY A 113 -0.65 -3.08 13.70
CA GLY A 113 -1.14 -4.18 14.52
C GLY A 113 -0.15 -5.33 14.63
N THR A 114 -0.10 -5.95 15.80
CA THR A 114 0.58 -7.25 16.03
C THR A 114 -0.40 -8.39 16.22
N THR A 115 -1.70 -8.10 16.26
CA THR A 115 -2.79 -9.08 16.24
C THR A 115 -3.82 -8.64 15.22
N SER A 116 -4.67 -9.57 14.76
CA SER A 116 -5.73 -9.26 13.81
C SER A 116 -7.13 -9.58 14.32
N SER A 117 -8.07 -8.71 13.97
CA SER A 117 -9.51 -8.90 14.19
C SER A 117 -10.11 -10.01 13.32
N LEU A 118 -9.40 -10.46 12.27
CA LEU A 118 -9.79 -11.61 11.44
C LEU A 118 -9.45 -12.96 12.11
N GLY A 119 -8.69 -12.95 13.20
CA GLY A 119 -8.26 -14.13 13.95
C GLY A 119 -6.86 -14.63 13.59
N GLY A 120 -6.47 -15.77 14.18
CA GLY A 120 -5.09 -16.28 14.15
C GLY A 120 -4.59 -16.77 12.78
N LYS A 121 -5.47 -16.86 11.78
CA LYS A 121 -5.11 -17.23 10.40
C LYS A 121 -4.81 -16.01 9.50
N ALA A 122 -4.96 -14.79 10.00
CA ALA A 122 -4.56 -13.61 9.25
C ALA A 122 -3.03 -13.57 9.06
N SER A 123 -2.58 -13.08 7.92
CA SER A 123 -1.15 -13.01 7.58
C SER A 123 -0.50 -11.73 8.10
N PHE A 124 0.50 -11.88 8.98
CA PHE A 124 1.28 -10.76 9.50
C PHE A 124 2.27 -10.24 8.44
N GLY A 125 2.28 -8.93 8.21
CA GLY A 125 3.03 -8.29 7.13
C GLY A 125 2.38 -8.41 5.75
N LEU A 126 1.06 -8.67 5.71
CA LEU A 126 0.23 -8.64 4.51
C LEU A 126 -1.22 -8.24 4.80
N ASP A 127 -1.91 -8.97 5.68
CA ASP A 127 -3.28 -8.64 6.08
C ASP A 127 -3.28 -7.57 7.17
N PHE A 128 -2.29 -7.60 8.07
CA PHE A 128 -2.09 -6.63 9.16
C PHE A 128 -0.61 -6.47 9.51
N GLY A 129 -0.25 -5.43 10.27
CA GLY A 129 1.13 -5.18 10.70
C GLY A 129 2.11 -4.95 9.54
N GLU A 130 1.65 -4.32 8.48
CA GLU A 130 2.40 -4.18 7.22
C GLU A 130 3.78 -3.53 7.41
N ILE A 131 3.87 -2.52 8.29
CA ILE A 131 5.13 -1.80 8.48
C ILE A 131 6.27 -2.69 9.03
N TYR A 132 5.96 -3.86 9.59
CA TYR A 132 6.99 -4.77 10.08
C TYR A 132 7.69 -5.51 8.94
N LYS A 133 6.99 -5.82 7.85
CA LYS A 133 7.55 -6.52 6.68
C LYS A 133 8.07 -5.55 5.62
N ARG A 134 7.38 -4.42 5.44
CA ARG A 134 7.47 -3.56 4.24
C ARG A 134 7.13 -2.11 4.56
N SER A 135 7.45 -1.18 3.66
CA SER A 135 7.02 0.22 3.80
C SER A 135 5.66 0.42 3.12
N VAL A 136 4.94 1.47 3.50
CA VAL A 136 3.63 1.80 2.90
C VAL A 136 3.60 3.28 2.52
N ILE A 137 3.14 3.57 1.31
CA ILE A 137 2.83 4.94 0.87
C ILE A 137 1.33 5.12 0.95
N GLY A 138 0.86 6.05 1.77
CA GLY A 138 -0.54 6.44 1.86
C GLY A 138 -0.82 7.69 1.03
N VAL A 139 -1.47 7.55 -0.12
CA VAL A 139 -1.94 8.69 -0.92
C VAL A 139 -3.31 9.11 -0.39
N ARG A 140 -3.35 10.22 0.34
CA ARG A 140 -4.58 10.79 0.90
C ARG A 140 -5.29 11.64 -0.13
N VAL A 141 -6.59 11.43 -0.29
CA VAL A 141 -7.44 12.11 -1.26
C VAL A 141 -8.50 12.91 -0.51
N TYR A 142 -8.73 14.15 -0.93
CA TYR A 142 -9.65 15.08 -0.28
C TYR A 142 -10.75 15.52 -1.24
N GLY A 143 -11.96 15.68 -0.71
CA GLY A 143 -13.13 16.14 -1.45
C GLY A 143 -13.95 15.01 -2.08
N VAL A 144 -13.74 13.77 -1.65
CA VAL A 144 -14.50 12.61 -2.15
C VAL A 144 -15.87 12.60 -1.48
N SER A 145 -16.92 12.54 -2.29
CA SER A 145 -18.28 12.61 -1.76
C SER A 145 -18.64 11.41 -0.86
N PRO A 146 -19.52 11.57 0.13
CA PRO A 146 -20.04 10.44 0.90
C PRO A 146 -20.66 9.33 0.02
N ALA A 147 -21.30 9.72 -1.10
CA ALA A 147 -21.88 8.77 -2.05
C ALA A 147 -20.81 7.91 -2.74
N GLU A 148 -19.67 8.48 -3.12
CA GLU A 148 -18.54 7.71 -3.67
C GLU A 148 -17.95 6.74 -2.63
N LYS A 149 -17.84 7.16 -1.36
CA LYS A 149 -17.38 6.27 -0.27
C LYS A 149 -18.32 5.07 -0.09
N VAL A 150 -19.63 5.30 -0.11
CA VAL A 150 -20.65 4.23 -0.05
C VAL A 150 -20.55 3.31 -1.27
N ALA A 151 -20.46 3.86 -2.48
CA ALA A 151 -20.38 3.09 -3.71
C ALA A 151 -19.15 2.15 -3.73
N LEU A 152 -18.00 2.61 -3.23
CA LEU A 152 -16.80 1.78 -3.09
C LEU A 152 -17.02 0.64 -2.11
N THR A 153 -17.57 0.93 -0.92
CA THR A 153 -17.87 -0.09 0.10
C THR A 153 -18.85 -1.13 -0.40
N ASP A 154 -19.93 -0.71 -1.06
CA ASP A 154 -20.94 -1.61 -1.62
C ASP A 154 -20.33 -2.50 -2.71
N TYR A 155 -19.44 -1.95 -3.54
CA TYR A 155 -18.76 -2.73 -4.57
C TYR A 155 -17.78 -3.76 -3.99
N PHE A 156 -17.02 -3.41 -2.96
CA PHE A 156 -16.14 -4.38 -2.28
C PHE A 156 -16.94 -5.48 -1.58
N LYS A 157 -18.08 -5.14 -0.97
CA LYS A 157 -19.01 -6.13 -0.43
C LYS A 157 -19.53 -7.07 -1.53
N ARG A 158 -19.88 -6.54 -2.70
CA ARG A 158 -20.30 -7.34 -3.84
C ARG A 158 -19.19 -8.31 -4.30
N ILE A 159 -17.93 -7.87 -4.38
CA ILE A 159 -16.82 -8.76 -4.72
C ILE A 159 -16.76 -9.97 -3.76
N ASN A 160 -16.99 -9.73 -2.47
CA ASN A 160 -17.07 -10.78 -1.45
C ASN A 160 -18.28 -11.69 -1.63
N ASP A 161 -19.46 -11.14 -1.92
CA ASP A 161 -20.65 -11.93 -2.24
C ASP A 161 -20.40 -12.84 -3.46
N ASP A 162 -19.80 -12.30 -4.51
CA ASP A 162 -19.43 -13.02 -5.74
C ASP A 162 -18.36 -14.10 -5.47
N TYR A 163 -17.37 -13.82 -4.61
CA TYR A 163 -16.35 -14.79 -4.18
C TYR A 163 -16.97 -15.97 -3.40
N ARG A 164 -17.84 -15.68 -2.44
CA ARG A 164 -18.49 -16.68 -1.58
C ARG A 164 -19.43 -17.57 -2.39
N THR A 165 -20.16 -16.98 -3.34
CA THR A 165 -21.09 -17.69 -4.21
C THR A 165 -20.43 -18.29 -5.47
N ARG A 166 -19.12 -18.08 -5.65
CA ARG A 166 -18.31 -18.59 -6.77
C ARG A 166 -18.85 -18.14 -8.13
N VAL A 167 -19.32 -16.90 -8.20
CA VAL A 167 -19.78 -16.29 -9.45
C VAL A 167 -18.66 -16.32 -10.48
N ARG A 168 -19.05 -16.44 -11.75
CA ARG A 168 -18.14 -16.50 -12.89
C ARG A 168 -18.49 -15.43 -13.91
N ASN A 169 -17.47 -14.91 -14.59
CA ASN A 169 -17.62 -14.01 -15.75
C ASN A 169 -18.44 -12.76 -15.41
N THR A 170 -17.96 -11.99 -14.43
CA THR A 170 -18.52 -10.68 -14.08
C THR A 170 -18.00 -9.61 -15.04
N GLU A 171 -18.54 -8.40 -14.97
CA GLU A 171 -18.05 -7.25 -15.75
C GLU A 171 -16.58 -6.89 -15.46
N TYR A 172 -16.08 -7.30 -14.29
CA TYR A 172 -14.73 -7.01 -13.84
C TYR A 172 -13.79 -8.20 -13.95
N HIS A 173 -14.27 -9.44 -14.11
CA HIS A 173 -13.40 -10.62 -14.12
C HIS A 173 -13.95 -11.80 -14.94
N ASP A 174 -13.10 -12.36 -15.81
CA ASP A 174 -13.39 -13.61 -16.53
C ASP A 174 -12.93 -14.82 -15.71
N GLY A 175 -13.80 -15.81 -15.58
CA GLY A 175 -13.60 -16.96 -14.71
C GLY A 175 -14.22 -16.77 -13.34
N GLU A 176 -13.93 -17.70 -12.43
CA GLU A 176 -14.42 -17.70 -11.05
C GLU A 176 -13.79 -16.55 -10.27
N VAL A 177 -14.64 -15.80 -9.56
CA VAL A 177 -14.19 -14.75 -8.65
C VAL A 177 -13.45 -15.41 -7.49
N LYS A 178 -12.12 -15.31 -7.54
CA LYS A 178 -11.16 -15.70 -6.51
C LYS A 178 -9.85 -14.97 -6.76
N TYR A 179 -8.98 -14.91 -5.76
CA TYR A 179 -7.67 -14.30 -5.96
C TYR A 179 -6.92 -15.09 -7.04
N ASP A 180 -6.49 -14.37 -8.07
CA ASP A 180 -5.60 -14.87 -9.09
C ASP A 180 -4.57 -13.79 -9.30
N TYR A 181 -3.32 -14.12 -9.02
CA TYR A 181 -2.21 -13.20 -9.18
C TYR A 181 -2.34 -12.50 -10.53
N LEU A 182 -2.44 -13.20 -11.66
CA LEU A 182 -2.45 -12.62 -13.01
C LEU A 182 -3.79 -11.96 -13.42
N ARG A 183 -4.92 -12.34 -12.82
CA ARG A 183 -6.25 -12.02 -13.39
C ARG A 183 -7.22 -11.28 -12.48
N LEU A 184 -7.08 -11.40 -11.16
CA LEU A 184 -7.87 -10.72 -10.13
C LEU A 184 -7.02 -10.49 -8.89
N ASN A 185 -6.06 -9.58 -9.01
CA ASN A 185 -5.18 -9.16 -7.93
C ASN A 185 -5.70 -7.88 -7.24
N CYS A 186 -4.95 -7.42 -6.24
CA CYS A 186 -5.24 -6.19 -5.50
C CYS A 186 -5.43 -4.95 -6.39
N ALA A 187 -4.56 -4.74 -7.37
CA ALA A 187 -4.67 -3.60 -8.28
C ALA A 187 -5.98 -3.62 -9.06
N LYS A 188 -6.36 -4.80 -9.55
CA LYS A 188 -7.59 -4.96 -10.32
C LYS A 188 -8.84 -4.85 -9.44
N THR A 189 -8.86 -5.39 -8.23
CA THR A 189 -10.04 -5.29 -7.36
C THR A 189 -10.27 -3.84 -6.92
N ILE A 190 -9.21 -3.11 -6.54
CA ILE A 190 -9.29 -1.68 -6.20
C ILE A 190 -9.71 -0.86 -7.43
N GLY A 191 -9.03 -1.05 -8.58
CA GLY A 191 -9.39 -0.36 -9.82
C GLY A 191 -10.83 -0.62 -10.27
N SER A 192 -11.31 -1.86 -10.11
CA SER A 192 -12.71 -2.23 -10.42
C SER A 192 -13.70 -1.51 -9.50
N GLY A 193 -13.36 -1.34 -8.21
CA GLY A 193 -14.14 -0.53 -7.27
C GLY A 193 -14.33 0.90 -7.76
N PHE A 194 -13.27 1.55 -8.22
CA PHE A 194 -13.38 2.90 -8.78
C PHE A 194 -14.12 2.93 -10.13
N LYS A 195 -13.76 2.04 -11.06
CA LYS A 195 -14.34 2.03 -12.42
C LYS A 195 -15.83 1.71 -12.41
N TYR A 196 -16.21 0.59 -11.80
CA TYR A 196 -17.57 0.04 -11.87
C TYR A 196 -18.42 0.41 -10.65
N GLY A 197 -17.82 0.64 -9.49
CA GLY A 197 -18.53 1.11 -8.29
C GLY A 197 -18.69 2.62 -8.26
N ALA A 198 -17.58 3.36 -8.19
CA ALA A 198 -17.57 4.82 -8.04
C ALA A 198 -17.74 5.60 -9.36
N GLY A 199 -17.88 4.91 -10.50
CA GLY A 199 -18.18 5.53 -11.79
C GLY A 199 -17.00 6.20 -12.50
N TYR A 200 -15.77 5.71 -12.27
CA TYR A 200 -14.57 6.25 -12.91
C TYR A 200 -14.43 5.65 -14.31
N LYS A 201 -15.30 6.09 -15.23
CA LYS A 201 -15.49 5.47 -16.56
C LYS A 201 -14.21 5.42 -17.40
N ASP A 202 -13.39 6.45 -17.29
CA ASP A 202 -12.13 6.60 -18.03
C ASP A 202 -10.95 5.89 -17.36
N LEU A 203 -11.14 5.32 -16.17
CA LEU A 203 -10.11 4.51 -15.53
C LEU A 203 -9.94 3.22 -16.33
N ASP A 204 -8.78 3.04 -16.92
CA ASP A 204 -8.44 1.82 -17.63
C ASP A 204 -8.05 0.71 -16.64
N VAL A 205 -8.94 -0.27 -16.52
CA VAL A 205 -8.75 -1.49 -15.74
C VAL A 205 -8.80 -2.61 -16.76
N ALA A 206 -7.70 -3.36 -16.89
CA ALA A 206 -7.62 -4.41 -17.89
C ALA A 206 -8.74 -5.45 -17.66
N SER A 207 -9.74 -5.42 -18.55
CA SER A 207 -10.80 -6.42 -18.63
C SER A 207 -10.29 -7.60 -19.45
N ALA A 208 -10.77 -8.79 -19.11
CA ALA A 208 -10.35 -10.01 -19.80
C ALA A 208 -11.05 -10.23 -21.16
N THR A 209 -11.78 -9.22 -21.65
CA THR A 209 -12.25 -9.12 -23.03
C THR A 209 -11.09 -8.86 -24.01
N MET A 210 -10.11 -9.77 -24.08
CA MET A 210 -9.12 -9.76 -25.16
C MET A 210 -8.67 -11.19 -25.53
N LEU A 211 -9.22 -11.66 -26.66
CA LEU A 211 -8.78 -12.74 -27.54
C LEU A 211 -8.57 -14.14 -26.92
N ARG A 212 -9.60 -15.00 -27.09
CA ARG A 212 -9.44 -16.46 -27.10
C ARG A 212 -8.27 -16.85 -28.01
N GLY A 213 -7.11 -17.20 -27.44
CA GLY A 213 -6.08 -17.91 -28.20
C GLY A 213 -4.62 -17.82 -27.79
N ARG A 214 -4.16 -16.88 -26.94
CA ARG A 214 -2.73 -16.78 -26.61
C ARG A 214 -2.46 -16.53 -25.12
N ARG A 215 -2.02 -17.58 -24.41
CA ARG A 215 -1.53 -17.54 -23.01
C ARG A 215 -0.41 -16.51 -22.77
N LEU A 216 0.31 -16.11 -23.81
CA LEU A 216 1.41 -15.12 -23.75
C LEU A 216 0.95 -13.67 -23.49
N VAL A 217 -0.33 -13.34 -23.65
CA VAL A 217 -0.84 -11.95 -23.46
C VAL A 217 -1.20 -11.65 -21.99
N ALA A 218 -1.45 -12.67 -21.16
CA ALA A 218 -1.95 -12.48 -19.80
C ALA A 218 -0.97 -11.77 -18.85
N ALA A 219 0.35 -11.92 -19.05
CA ALA A 219 1.37 -11.21 -18.27
C ALA A 219 1.46 -9.72 -18.64
N ALA A 220 1.15 -9.37 -19.89
CA ALA A 220 1.12 -7.99 -20.39
C ALA A 220 -0.17 -7.23 -20.03
N ASN A 221 -1.20 -7.95 -19.55
CA ASN A 221 -2.52 -7.39 -19.18
C ASN A 221 -2.80 -7.45 -17.66
N ALA A 222 -1.82 -7.84 -16.84
CA ALA A 222 -2.03 -7.86 -15.40
C ALA A 222 -1.94 -6.44 -14.85
N ASN A 223 -3.02 -5.93 -14.25
CA ASN A 223 -3.00 -4.61 -13.59
C ASN A 223 -1.87 -4.61 -12.53
N VAL A 224 -0.88 -3.73 -12.71
CA VAL A 224 0.26 -3.59 -11.80
C VAL A 224 -0.11 -2.60 -10.68
N PRO A 225 0.19 -2.88 -9.40
CA PRO A 225 -0.13 -1.99 -8.27
C PRO A 225 0.29 -0.54 -8.50
N THR A 226 1.55 -0.30 -8.86
CA THR A 226 2.05 1.06 -9.02
C THR A 226 1.45 1.76 -10.23
N GLU A 227 1.26 1.06 -11.35
CA GLU A 227 0.59 1.60 -12.54
C GLU A 227 -0.85 2.03 -12.21
N MET A 228 -1.62 1.15 -11.54
CA MET A 228 -2.99 1.45 -11.13
C MET A 228 -3.03 2.64 -10.17
N ALA A 229 -2.07 2.75 -9.24
CA ALA A 229 -1.96 3.92 -8.38
C ALA A 229 -1.76 5.20 -9.21
N MET A 230 -0.83 5.21 -10.18
CA MET A 230 -0.60 6.38 -11.04
C MET A 230 -1.85 6.76 -11.86
N LYS A 231 -2.56 5.77 -12.43
CA LYS A 231 -3.85 6.00 -13.12
C LYS A 231 -4.90 6.62 -12.18
N LEU A 232 -4.97 6.20 -10.92
CA LEU A 232 -5.90 6.78 -9.94
C LEU A 232 -5.54 8.22 -9.59
N LEU A 233 -4.25 8.54 -9.43
CA LEU A 233 -3.79 9.93 -9.20
C LEU A 233 -4.24 10.86 -10.32
N GLU A 234 -4.10 10.44 -11.58
CA GLU A 234 -4.57 11.19 -12.75
C GLU A 234 -6.09 11.38 -12.73
N GLN A 235 -6.85 10.33 -12.42
CA GLN A 235 -8.31 10.40 -12.33
C GLN A 235 -8.79 11.33 -11.21
N TRP A 236 -8.11 11.32 -10.05
CA TRP A 236 -8.41 12.22 -8.95
C TRP A 236 -8.07 13.68 -9.28
N HIS A 237 -6.94 13.92 -9.94
CA HIS A 237 -6.61 15.25 -10.44
C HIS A 237 -7.63 15.76 -11.44
N ALA A 238 -8.04 14.94 -12.42
CA ALA A 238 -9.06 15.30 -13.41
C ALA A 238 -10.42 15.65 -12.78
N ARG A 239 -10.71 15.11 -11.58
CA ARG A 239 -11.90 15.43 -10.78
C ARG A 239 -11.72 16.63 -9.86
N GLY A 240 -10.54 17.23 -9.83
CA GLY A 240 -10.22 18.37 -8.98
C GLY A 240 -9.98 18.00 -7.51
N PHE A 241 -9.77 16.72 -7.20
CA PHE A 241 -9.45 16.32 -5.84
C PHE A 241 -8.04 16.74 -5.46
N ARG A 242 -7.90 17.23 -4.23
CA ARG A 242 -6.58 17.48 -3.64
C ARG A 242 -5.99 16.15 -3.19
N MET A 243 -4.67 16.03 -3.29
CA MET A 243 -3.92 14.88 -2.82
C MET A 243 -2.71 15.32 -2.00
N ASP A 244 -2.32 14.50 -1.02
CA ASP A 244 -0.99 14.51 -0.42
C ASP A 244 -0.61 13.09 0.04
N VAL A 245 0.64 12.90 0.47
CA VAL A 245 1.19 11.57 0.78
C VAL A 245 1.71 11.47 2.22
N VAL A 246 1.47 10.33 2.85
CA VAL A 246 2.11 9.88 4.10
C VAL A 246 3.05 8.72 3.77
N LEU A 247 4.32 8.82 4.16
CA LEU A 247 5.28 7.73 4.03
C LEU A 247 5.37 6.97 5.36
N TYR A 248 4.84 5.75 5.42
CA TYR A 248 4.98 4.86 6.56
C TYR A 248 6.21 3.97 6.36
N ARG A 249 7.21 4.17 7.21
CA ARG A 249 8.50 3.49 7.11
C ARG A 249 8.44 2.09 7.70
N LYS A 250 9.07 1.16 6.99
CA LYS A 250 9.32 -0.19 7.50
C LYS A 250 10.12 -0.14 8.81
N VAL A 251 9.75 -0.99 9.76
CA VAL A 251 10.54 -1.22 10.98
C VAL A 251 11.81 -1.97 10.63
N ALA A 252 12.96 -1.31 10.77
CA ALA A 252 14.26 -1.89 10.42
C ALA A 252 14.61 -3.13 11.25
N GLY A 253 14.18 -3.17 12.52
CA GLY A 253 14.52 -4.23 13.47
C GLY A 253 13.57 -5.44 13.53
N SER A 254 12.56 -5.57 12.66
CA SER A 254 11.60 -6.69 12.76
C SER A 254 12.29 -8.04 12.52
N ALA A 255 12.49 -8.82 13.58
CA ALA A 255 13.19 -10.10 13.53
C ALA A 255 12.30 -11.29 13.14
N TYR A 256 11.01 -11.05 12.88
CA TYR A 256 10.05 -12.11 12.59
C TYR A 256 10.39 -12.86 11.30
N VAL A 257 10.31 -14.19 11.37
CA VAL A 257 10.45 -15.12 10.24
C VAL A 257 9.11 -15.80 10.03
N ASP A 258 8.54 -15.65 8.83
CA ASP A 258 7.27 -16.27 8.49
C ASP A 258 7.42 -17.80 8.37
N PRO A 259 6.72 -18.59 9.21
CA PRO A 259 6.81 -20.05 9.17
C PRO A 259 6.16 -20.65 7.93
N HIS A 260 5.43 -19.88 7.13
CA HIS A 260 4.76 -20.34 5.92
C HIS A 260 5.49 -20.00 4.61
N GLU A 261 6.50 -19.13 4.63
CA GLU A 261 7.33 -18.84 3.45
C GLU A 261 8.33 -19.99 3.20
N ASP A 262 8.53 -20.41 1.95
CA ASP A 262 9.46 -21.50 1.60
C ASP A 262 10.89 -21.23 2.09
N GLU A 263 11.35 -19.98 1.99
CA GLU A 263 12.64 -19.55 2.50
C GLU A 263 12.50 -18.75 3.78
N LYS A 264 13.22 -19.20 4.83
CA LYS A 264 13.19 -18.60 6.15
C LYS A 264 14.12 -17.39 6.22
N VAL A 265 13.55 -16.21 5.95
CA VAL A 265 14.23 -14.92 6.03
C VAL A 265 13.50 -14.03 7.03
N ALA A 266 14.24 -13.36 7.91
CA ALA A 266 13.66 -12.41 8.84
C ALA A 266 13.24 -11.13 8.10
N PHE A 267 12.16 -10.48 8.56
CA PHE A 267 11.64 -9.29 7.90
C PHE A 267 12.67 -8.16 7.78
N LYS A 268 13.51 -7.94 8.78
CA LYS A 268 14.63 -6.97 8.73
C LYS A 268 15.60 -7.18 7.56
N ASP A 269 15.75 -8.43 7.10
CA ASP A 269 16.69 -8.80 6.05
C ASP A 269 16.03 -8.81 4.65
N LEU A 270 14.71 -8.58 4.59
CA LEU A 270 13.98 -8.44 3.33
C LEU A 270 14.24 -7.05 2.69
N PRO A 271 14.55 -6.99 1.38
CA PRO A 271 14.69 -5.73 0.68
C PRO A 271 13.43 -4.87 0.78
N ASN A 272 13.61 -3.56 0.93
CA ASN A 272 12.50 -2.61 1.03
C ASN A 272 12.44 -1.74 -0.24
N ARG A 273 12.30 -2.41 -1.38
CA ARG A 273 12.37 -1.80 -2.71
C ARG A 273 10.99 -1.38 -3.22
N PHE A 274 10.90 -0.21 -3.83
CA PHE A 274 9.69 0.29 -4.49
C PHE A 274 9.29 -0.61 -5.68
N PRO A 275 7.99 -0.96 -5.83
CA PRO A 275 7.49 -1.85 -6.87
C PRO A 275 7.60 -1.26 -8.26
N SER A 276 7.88 -2.11 -9.25
CA SER A 276 7.86 -1.69 -10.64
C SER A 276 6.47 -1.25 -11.09
N VAL A 277 6.40 -0.22 -11.93
CA VAL A 277 5.20 0.16 -12.71
C VAL A 277 5.04 -0.67 -13.98
N LEU A 278 6.13 -1.28 -14.48
CA LEU A 278 6.17 -1.92 -15.81
C LEU A 278 5.94 -3.42 -15.76
N SER A 279 6.24 -4.03 -14.63
CA SER A 279 6.19 -5.47 -14.50
C SER A 279 5.84 -5.85 -13.09
N ARG A 280 5.39 -7.08 -12.98
CA ARG A 280 5.32 -7.76 -11.69
C ARG A 280 6.64 -8.42 -11.33
N ASP A 281 7.64 -8.31 -12.21
CA ASP A 281 8.91 -8.99 -12.09
C ASP A 281 9.68 -8.62 -10.84
N PHE A 282 10.18 -9.70 -10.25
CA PHE A 282 10.77 -9.76 -8.94
C PHE A 282 12.28 -9.82 -9.09
N ARG A 283 12.91 -8.65 -9.14
CA ARG A 283 14.36 -8.63 -8.96
C ARG A 283 14.62 -8.76 -7.47
N LYS A 284 15.20 -9.90 -7.07
CA LYS A 284 15.75 -10.14 -5.73
C LYS A 284 16.91 -9.19 -5.39
N GLU A 285 17.40 -8.46 -6.38
CA GLU A 285 18.46 -7.47 -6.27
C GLU A 285 17.98 -6.22 -5.52
N GLN A 286 18.83 -5.74 -4.61
CA GLN A 286 18.58 -4.53 -3.81
C GLN A 286 18.66 -3.21 -4.59
N GLY A 287 18.97 -3.25 -5.90
CA GLY A 287 19.06 -2.04 -6.72
C GLY A 287 17.69 -1.40 -6.95
N ARG A 288 17.59 -0.07 -6.91
CA ARG A 288 16.38 0.65 -7.29
C ARG A 288 16.06 0.48 -8.78
N TYR A 289 14.81 0.74 -9.17
CA TYR A 289 14.47 0.89 -10.58
C TYR A 289 15.00 2.23 -11.11
N GLU A 290 15.59 2.19 -12.30
CA GLU A 290 16.25 3.34 -12.95
C GLU A 290 15.59 3.70 -14.29
N ASP A 291 14.52 2.98 -14.68
CA ASP A 291 13.69 3.33 -15.82
C ASP A 291 12.80 4.54 -15.51
N VAL A 292 12.52 5.32 -16.55
CA VAL A 292 11.81 6.60 -16.47
C VAL A 292 10.48 6.47 -15.72
N ASP A 293 9.68 5.45 -16.00
CA ASP A 293 8.34 5.33 -15.43
C ASP A 293 8.37 5.05 -13.92
N ASN A 294 9.31 4.21 -13.47
CA ASN A 294 9.51 3.97 -12.03
C ASN A 294 10.06 5.19 -11.30
N LEU A 295 11.06 5.86 -11.89
CA LEU A 295 11.61 7.10 -11.34
C LEU A 295 10.51 8.16 -11.23
N HIS A 296 9.69 8.31 -12.27
CA HIS A 296 8.56 9.25 -12.28
C HIS A 296 7.59 8.97 -11.13
N ALA A 297 7.12 7.72 -10.98
CA ALA A 297 6.20 7.36 -9.90
C ALA A 297 6.77 7.66 -8.51
N MET A 298 8.03 7.25 -8.26
CA MET A 298 8.70 7.53 -6.98
C MET A 298 8.82 9.03 -6.71
N TYR A 299 9.18 9.83 -7.72
CA TYR A 299 9.37 11.26 -7.57
C TYR A 299 8.06 12.01 -7.36
N VAL A 300 6.97 11.62 -8.07
CA VAL A 300 5.64 12.18 -7.83
C VAL A 300 5.20 11.93 -6.39
N LEU A 301 5.28 10.69 -5.92
CA LEU A 301 4.84 10.32 -4.57
C LEU A 301 5.69 11.01 -3.50
N TYR A 302 7.00 11.19 -3.73
CA TYR A 302 7.86 11.95 -2.83
C TYR A 302 7.51 13.45 -2.81
N ASN A 303 7.27 14.06 -3.97
CA ASN A 303 6.94 15.48 -4.08
C ASN A 303 5.56 15.82 -3.47
N LEU A 304 4.64 14.85 -3.46
CA LEU A 304 3.34 14.96 -2.79
C LEU A 304 3.40 14.70 -1.27
N ALA A 305 4.53 14.25 -0.74
CA ALA A 305 4.58 13.78 0.63
C ALA A 305 4.59 14.92 1.65
N ARG A 306 3.64 14.84 2.58
CA ARG A 306 3.50 15.74 3.73
C ARG A 306 4.17 15.18 4.96
N TYR A 307 4.01 13.89 5.25
CA TYR A 307 4.53 13.27 6.47
C TYR A 307 5.43 12.06 6.17
N SER A 308 6.46 11.87 7.00
CA SER A 308 7.19 10.59 7.15
C SER A 308 6.91 10.08 8.56
N VAL A 309 6.39 8.86 8.68
CA VAL A 309 6.06 8.19 9.94
C VAL A 309 6.96 6.99 10.10
N ARG A 310 7.70 6.90 11.22
CA ARG A 310 8.56 5.75 11.53
C ARG A 310 8.38 5.30 12.97
N VAL A 311 8.83 4.08 13.26
CA VAL A 311 9.06 3.65 14.64
C VAL A 311 10.47 4.06 15.03
N ASP A 312 10.62 4.72 16.16
CA ASP A 312 11.92 5.01 16.75
C ASP A 312 12.52 3.74 17.38
N ASP A 313 13.77 3.43 17.03
CA ASP A 313 14.39 2.16 17.43
C ASP A 313 14.71 2.09 18.93
N ALA A 314 14.94 3.22 19.59
CA ALA A 314 15.29 3.25 21.01
C ALA A 314 14.02 3.17 21.89
N THR A 315 13.01 3.96 21.55
CA THR A 315 11.80 4.12 22.36
C THR A 315 10.65 3.21 21.95
N LYS A 316 10.69 2.66 20.73
CA LYS A 316 9.60 1.89 20.10
C LYS A 316 8.30 2.69 19.92
N LEU A 317 8.37 4.02 20.05
CA LEU A 317 7.26 4.92 19.76
C LEU A 317 7.21 5.20 18.26
N LEU A 318 6.01 5.43 17.74
CA LEU A 318 5.82 6.03 16.42
C LEU A 318 6.11 7.54 16.50
N GLU A 319 6.72 8.08 15.45
CA GLU A 319 6.98 9.52 15.32
C GLU A 319 6.72 10.01 13.90
N ILE A 320 6.32 11.28 13.79
CA ILE A 320 6.34 12.01 12.53
C ILE A 320 7.75 12.59 12.36
N GLU A 321 8.62 11.81 11.74
CA GLU A 321 10.03 12.14 11.51
C GLU A 321 10.18 13.44 10.70
N LYS A 322 9.32 13.62 9.68
CA LYS A 322 9.36 14.78 8.78
C LYS A 322 7.97 15.31 8.51
N THR A 323 7.87 16.64 8.52
CA THR A 323 6.72 17.38 7.99
C THR A 323 7.19 18.26 6.84
N ARG A 324 6.52 18.16 5.69
CA ARG A 324 6.82 18.84 4.45
C ARG A 324 5.58 19.57 3.94
N SER A 325 5.79 20.61 3.14
CA SER A 325 4.71 21.21 2.36
C SER A 325 4.56 20.41 1.07
N PRO A 326 3.44 19.68 0.86
CA PRO A 326 3.25 18.89 -0.34
C PRO A 326 3.04 19.81 -1.56
N MET A 327 3.64 19.46 -2.69
CA MET A 327 3.37 20.15 -3.96
C MET A 327 1.95 19.85 -4.45
N ALA A 328 1.40 20.73 -5.29
CA ALA A 328 0.20 20.39 -6.04
C ALA A 328 0.53 19.28 -7.05
N TYR A 329 -0.40 18.36 -7.29
CA TYR A 329 -0.18 17.24 -8.22
C TYR A 329 0.37 17.62 -9.60
N PRO A 330 -0.16 18.61 -10.35
CA PRO A 330 0.37 18.94 -11.67
C PRO A 330 1.83 19.40 -11.61
N GLU A 331 2.19 20.20 -10.60
CA GLU A 331 3.57 20.67 -10.39
C GLU A 331 4.50 19.51 -10.01
N ALA A 332 4.03 18.61 -9.13
CA ALA A 332 4.76 17.42 -8.71
C ALA A 332 5.03 16.48 -9.88
N ALA A 333 4.04 16.25 -10.74
CA ALA A 333 4.12 15.43 -11.94
C ALA A 333 5.08 16.02 -12.98
N GLU A 334 4.98 17.32 -13.25
CA GLU A 334 5.85 17.99 -14.22
C GLU A 334 7.32 17.98 -13.77
N LEU A 335 7.57 18.25 -12.48
CA LEU A 335 8.91 18.19 -11.91
C LEU A 335 9.46 16.75 -11.95
N ALA A 336 8.65 15.78 -11.53
CA ALA A 336 9.02 14.36 -11.55
C ALA A 336 9.35 13.89 -12.97
N ALA A 337 8.58 14.29 -13.98
CA ALA A 337 8.79 13.87 -15.37
C ALA A 337 10.15 14.35 -15.90
N ARG A 338 10.49 15.63 -15.67
CA ARG A 338 11.81 16.18 -16.06
C ARG A 338 12.96 15.47 -15.34
N ALA A 339 12.84 15.29 -14.03
CA ALA A 339 13.86 14.65 -13.22
C ALA A 339 14.06 13.18 -13.62
N ALA A 340 12.97 12.43 -13.78
CA ALA A 340 12.99 11.02 -14.17
C ALA A 340 13.63 10.81 -15.55
N GLN A 341 13.31 11.66 -16.53
CA GLN A 341 13.93 11.60 -17.86
C GLN A 341 15.44 11.81 -17.78
N SER A 342 15.88 12.89 -17.12
CA SER A 342 17.29 13.21 -16.97
C SER A 342 18.04 12.11 -16.20
N ASP A 343 17.48 11.64 -15.09
CA ASP A 343 18.14 10.66 -14.23
C ASP A 343 18.24 9.30 -14.92
N SER A 344 17.19 8.84 -15.61
CA SER A 344 17.21 7.60 -16.38
C SER A 344 18.26 7.59 -17.49
N GLU A 345 18.39 8.70 -18.24
CA GLU A 345 19.44 8.85 -19.25
C GLU A 345 20.85 8.76 -18.65
N ASN A 346 21.07 9.40 -17.50
CA ASN A 346 22.37 9.39 -16.83
C ASN A 346 22.71 8.02 -16.22
N TYR A 347 21.72 7.28 -15.68
CA TYR A 347 21.92 5.88 -15.27
C TYR A 347 22.32 5.01 -16.47
N GLY A 348 21.65 5.15 -17.61
CA GLY A 348 21.97 4.42 -18.84
C GLY A 348 23.39 4.65 -19.34
N ARG A 349 23.95 5.86 -19.12
CA ARG A 349 25.34 6.21 -19.46
C ARG A 349 26.37 5.67 -18.48
N ARG A 350 25.96 5.13 -17.32
CA ARG A 350 26.84 4.63 -16.24
C ARG A 350 27.86 5.67 -15.76
N SER A 351 27.56 6.95 -15.90
CA SER A 351 28.38 8.06 -15.40
C SER A 351 28.11 8.33 -13.93
N SER A 352 29.08 8.86 -13.19
CA SER A 352 28.81 9.43 -11.86
C SER A 352 28.00 10.71 -12.01
N PHE A 353 26.85 10.79 -11.36
CA PHE A 353 26.01 11.98 -11.31
C PHE A 353 25.21 12.03 -10.02
N ARG A 354 24.65 13.20 -9.71
CA ARG A 354 23.69 13.37 -8.61
C ARG A 354 22.28 13.33 -9.19
N PRO A 355 21.38 12.45 -8.72
CA PRO A 355 20.00 12.43 -9.16
C PRO A 355 19.31 13.79 -8.92
N GLN A 356 18.50 14.22 -9.88
CA GLN A 356 17.71 15.45 -9.76
C GLN A 356 16.42 15.22 -8.96
N GLY A 357 15.84 14.01 -9.05
CA GLY A 357 14.68 13.63 -8.26
C GLY A 357 15.05 12.95 -6.95
N THR A 358 14.08 12.87 -6.04
CA THR A 358 14.22 12.16 -4.77
C THR A 358 13.14 11.09 -4.67
N GLY A 359 13.55 9.84 -4.45
CA GLY A 359 12.62 8.72 -4.35
C GLY A 359 11.99 8.60 -2.98
N VAL A 360 10.84 7.93 -2.90
CA VAL A 360 10.15 7.59 -1.64
C VAL A 360 10.98 6.75 -0.68
N GLU A 361 12.02 6.06 -1.17
CA GLU A 361 12.93 5.25 -0.36
C GLU A 361 13.94 6.08 0.43
N GLU A 362 14.21 7.31 0.01
CA GLU A 362 15.14 8.22 0.71
C GLU A 362 14.55 8.65 2.06
N PRO A 363 15.38 8.80 3.11
CA PRO A 363 14.94 9.24 4.43
C PRO A 363 14.14 10.53 4.35
#